data_AF-A0A971YW88-F1
#
_entry.id   AF-A0A971YW88-F1
#
_cell.length_a   1.000
_cell.length_b   1.000
_cell.length_c   1.000
_cell.angle_alpha   90.00
_cell.angle_beta   90.00
_cell.angle_gamma   90.00
#
_symmetry.space_group_name_H-M   'P 1'
#
loop_
_entity.id
_entity.type
_entity.pdbx_description
1 polymer ?
#
loop_
_entity_poly.entity_id
_entity_poly.type
_entity_poly.pdbx_seq_one_letter_code
_entity_poly.pdbx_strand_id
1 'polypeptide(L)' 'VEGAFGVIKQDMGFRRFLLRGQVKVETEFLLLAFAFNINKLHKKVQSNQCGEYLHVARVA' A
#
# COMPACT_ATOMS: atom_id res chain seq x y z
N VAL A 1 -8.67 -8.43 2.34
CA VAL A 1 -8.06 -7.11 2.68
C VAL A 1 -6.95 -7.23 3.73
N GLU A 2 -6.93 -8.30 4.54
CA GLU A 2 -5.93 -8.50 5.61
C GLU A 2 -4.46 -8.46 5.15
N GLY A 3 -4.14 -8.95 3.94
CA GLY A 3 -2.76 -8.97 3.43
C GLY A 3 -2.10 -7.58 3.33
N ALA A 4 -2.84 -6.56 2.88
CA ALA A 4 -2.30 -5.20 2.78
C ALA A 4 -2.02 -4.60 4.17
N PHE A 5 -2.92 -4.85 5.13
CA PHE A 5 -2.71 -4.42 6.52
C PHE A 5 -1.55 -5.14 7.20
N GLY A 6 -1.35 -6.43 6.89
CA GLY A 6 -0.20 -7.20 7.37
C GLY A 6 1.14 -6.59 6.91
N VAL A 7 1.26 -6.27 5.63
CA VAL A 7 2.45 -5.63 5.06
C VAL A 7 2.66 -4.23 5.62
N ILE A 8 1.60 -3.41 5.71
CA ILE A 8 1.70 -2.05 6.26
C ILE A 8 2.17 -2.08 7.72
N LYS A 9 1.65 -3.00 8.53
CA LYS A 9 2.05 -3.12 9.93
C LYS A 9 3.43 -3.72 10.04
N GLN A 10 3.67 -4.91 9.50
CA GLN A 10 4.92 -5.63 9.76
C GLN A 10 6.06 -5.11 8.89
N ASP A 11 5.93 -5.16 7.57
CA ASP A 11 7.01 -4.85 6.63
C ASP A 11 7.32 -3.34 6.57
N MET A 12 6.29 -2.48 6.58
CA MET A 12 6.47 -1.02 6.59
C MET A 12 6.66 -0.45 7.99
N GLY A 13 6.55 -1.27 9.04
CA GLY A 13 6.75 -0.84 10.42
C GLY A 13 5.71 0.14 10.96
N PHE A 14 4.55 0.30 10.32
CA PHE A 14 3.52 1.22 10.79
C PHE A 14 2.91 0.72 12.11
N ARG A 15 2.90 1.56 13.15
CA ARG A 15 2.38 1.20 14.48
C ARG A 15 1.21 2.06 14.91
N ARG A 16 1.22 3.34 14.56
CA ARG A 16 0.20 4.33 14.97
C ARG A 16 0.26 5.56 14.08
N PHE A 17 -0.87 6.25 13.98
CA PHE A 17 -0.91 7.61 13.45
C PHE A 17 -0.22 8.59 14.41
N LEU A 18 0.57 9.48 13.84
CA LEU A 18 1.26 10.54 14.57
C LEU A 18 0.37 11.77 14.74
N LEU A 19 -0.48 12.06 13.75
CA LEU A 19 -1.38 13.21 13.80
C LEU A 19 -2.67 12.89 14.57
N ARG A 20 -3.44 13.95 14.86
CA ARG A 20 -4.71 13.93 15.60
C ARG A 20 -5.74 14.80 14.89
N GLY A 21 -7.02 14.45 15.03
CA GLY A 21 -8.12 15.06 14.30
C GLY A 21 -8.33 14.39 12.94
N GLN A 22 -9.60 14.27 12.54
CA GLN A 22 -10.03 13.44 11.41
C GLN A 22 -9.29 13.78 10.11
N VAL A 23 -9.32 15.05 9.69
CA VAL A 23 -8.72 15.53 8.43
C VAL A 23 -7.22 15.19 8.34
N LYS A 24 -6.49 15.33 9.46
CA LYS A 24 -5.06 15.04 9.50
C LYS A 24 -4.77 13.54 9.44
N VAL A 25 -5.58 12.73 10.14
CA VAL A 25 -5.47 11.26 10.10
C VAL A 25 -5.80 10.72 8.70
N GLU A 26 -6.82 11.27 8.04
CA GLU A 26 -7.16 10.94 6.65
C GLU A 26 -6.00 11.26 5.71
N THR A 27 -5.35 12.41 5.90
CA THR A 27 -4.18 12.79 5.10
C THR A 27 -2.99 11.84 5.33
N GLU A 28 -2.71 11.50 6.59
CA GLU A 28 -1.66 10.54 6.95
C GLU A 28 -1.94 9.15 6.36
N PHE A 29 -3.19 8.71 6.41
CA PHE A 29 -3.62 7.44 5.82
C PHE A 29 -3.52 7.44 4.30
N LEU A 30 -3.89 8.54 3.64
CA LEU A 30 -3.74 8.71 2.19
C LEU A 30 -2.27 8.58 1.77
N LEU A 31 -1.37 9.28 2.47
CA LEU A 31 0.08 9.20 2.23
C LEU A 31 0.62 7.77 2.45
N LEU A 32 0.17 7.09 3.50
CA LEU A 32 0.54 5.71 3.79
C LEU A 32 0.10 4.76 2.65
N ALA A 33 -1.12 4.93 2.14
CA ALA A 33 -1.63 4.16 1.01
C ALA A 33 -0.84 4.42 -0.28
N PHE A 34 -0.48 5.68 -0.56
CA PHE A 34 0.40 6.01 -1.69
C PHE A 34 1.77 5.35 -1.57
N ALA A 35 2.41 5.43 -0.41
CA ALA A 35 3.70 4.79 -0.16
C ALA A 35 3.63 3.26 -0.36
N PHE A 36 2.56 2.62 0.13
CA PHE A 36 2.31 1.19 -0.08
C PHE A 36 2.21 0.85 -1.58
N ASN A 37 1.44 1.62 -2.35
CA ASN A 37 1.28 1.41 -3.79
C ASN A 37 2.56 1.64 -4.58
N ILE A 38 3.35 2.68 -4.23
CA ILE A 38 4.65 2.96 -4.84
C ILE A 38 5.61 1.80 -4.57
N ASN A 39 5.67 1.29 -3.35
CA ASN A 39 6.51 0.12 -3.02
C ASN A 39 6.10 -1.12 -3.83
N LYS A 40 4.79 -1.31 -4.03
CA LYS A 40 4.29 -2.41 -4.87
C LYS A 40 4.70 -2.22 -6.33
N LEU A 41 4.58 -1.01 -6.87
CA LEU A 41 5.02 -0.70 -8.23
C LEU A 41 6.54 -0.89 -8.37
N HIS A 42 7.32 -0.39 -7.42
CA HIS A 42 8.77 -0.53 -7.41
C HIS A 42 9.20 -2.00 -7.43
N LYS A 43 8.54 -2.87 -6.64
CA LYS A 43 8.78 -4.32 -6.68
C LYS A 43 8.49 -4.91 -8.07
N LYS A 44 7.44 -4.46 -8.76
CA LYS A 44 7.13 -4.91 -10.14
C LYS A 44 8.15 -4.43 -11.16
N VAL A 45 8.67 -3.21 -10.99
CA VAL A 45 9.76 -2.68 -11.82
C VAL A 45 11.01 -3.54 -11.64
N GLN A 46 11.39 -3.83 -10.39
CA GLN A 46 12.55 -4.67 -10.09
C GLN A 46 12.41 -6.10 -10.61
N SER A 47 11.20 -6.66 -10.63
CA SER A 47 10.94 -8.00 -11.18
C SER A 47 10.76 -8.02 -12.71
N ASN A 48 10.93 -6.89 -13.41
CA ASN A 48 10.65 -6.73 -14.84
C ASN A 48 9.23 -7.15 -15.26
N GLN A 49 8.25 -7.02 -14.35
CA GLN A 49 6.83 -7.35 -14.56
C GLN A 49 5.95 -6.09 -14.71
N CYS A 50 6.52 -5.02 -15.24
CA CYS A 50 5.76 -3.83 -15.59
C CYS A 50 4.81 -4.13 -16.74
N GLY A 51 3.54 -3.75 -16.61
CA GLY A 51 2.50 -3.98 -17.62
C GLY A 51 1.61 -5.22 -17.39
N GLU A 52 2.01 -6.15 -16.51
CA GLU A 52 1.18 -7.33 -16.20
C GLU A 52 0.34 -7.16 -14.93
N TYR A 53 -0.88 -7.69 -14.93
CA TYR A 53 -1.69 -7.73 -13.71
C TYR A 53 -1.16 -8.82 -12.77
N LEU A 54 -1.07 -8.53 -11.48
CA LEU A 54 -0.59 -9.48 -10.47
C LEU A 54 -1.51 -10.71 -10.31
N HIS A 55 -2.78 -10.53 -10.69
CA HIS A 55 -3.78 -11.59 -10.78
C HIS A 55 -4.53 -11.40 -12.09
N VAL A 56 -4.88 -12.50 -12.76
CA VAL A 56 -5.77 -12.46 -13.91
C VAL A 56 -7.07 -11.78 -13.50
N ALA A 57 -7.44 -10.70 -14.19
CA ALA A 57 -8.73 -10.06 -13.99
C ALA A 57 -9.81 -11.08 -14.37
N ARG A 58 -10.39 -11.76 -13.38
CA ARG A 58 -11.57 -12.57 -13.60
C ARG A 58 -12.72 -11.59 -13.81
N VAL A 59 -13.11 -11.42 -15.07
CA VAL A 59 -14.36 -10.75 -15.42
C VAL A 59 -15.49 -11.63 -14.88
N ALA A 60 -16.33 -11.05 -14.03
CA ALA A 60 -17.53 -11.70 -13.49
C ALA A 60 -18.64 -11.73 -14.54
#